data_AF-A0A7V2I668-F1
#
_entry.id   AF-A0A7V2I668-F1
#
_cell.length_a   1.000
_cell.length_b   1.000
_cell.length_c   1.000
_cell.angle_alpha   90.00
_cell.angle_beta   90.00
_cell.angle_gamma   90.00
#
_symmetry.space_group_name_H-M   'P 1'
#
loop_
_entity.id
_entity.type
_entity.pdbx_description
1 polymer ?
#
loop_
_entity_poly.entity_id
_entity_poly.type
_entity_poly.pdbx_seq_one_letter_code
_entity_poly.pdbx_strand_id
1 'polypeptide(L)'
;MNRALVALALAAAALAAAPAAAEPGPGVGLGLDLEVGPRGFRLDGRLREPAGTWGARVEGRLHPDGLRVDGRLESPDRGLDFSLDARPRPGTRAPAPVPPGTI
;
A
#
# COMPACT_ATOMS: atom_id res chain seq x y z
N MET A 1 12.57 64.34 12.52
CA MET A 1 12.64 63.06 13.26
C MET A 1 11.22 62.51 13.46
N ASN A 2 10.57 62.10 12.38
CA ASN A 2 10.58 60.74 11.81
C ASN A 2 9.44 59.84 12.36
N ARG A 3 8.21 60.37 12.44
CA ARG A 3 6.99 59.57 12.72
C ARG A 3 6.73 58.49 11.66
N ALA A 4 7.16 58.74 10.42
CA ALA A 4 7.08 57.77 9.32
C ALA A 4 7.94 56.52 9.54
N LEU A 5 9.04 56.60 10.29
CA LEU A 5 9.92 55.46 10.60
C LEU A 5 9.32 54.53 11.66
N VAL A 6 8.55 55.08 12.62
CA VAL A 6 7.89 54.28 13.66
C VAL A 6 6.73 53.46 13.08
N ALA A 7 5.99 54.03 12.13
CA ALA A 7 4.92 53.31 11.43
C ALA A 7 5.45 52.17 10.54
N LEU A 8 6.60 52.38 9.89
CA LEU A 8 7.24 51.34 9.08
C LEU A 8 7.83 50.22 9.94
N ALA A 9 8.31 50.53 11.14
CA ALA A 9 8.81 49.54 12.09
C ALA A 9 7.69 48.69 12.72
N LEU A 10 6.50 49.25 12.97
CA LEU A 10 5.37 48.46 13.49
C LEU A 10 4.76 47.51 12.46
N ALA A 11 4.78 47.86 11.18
CA ALA A 11 4.28 46.99 10.11
C ALA A 11 5.20 45.79 9.82
N ALA A 12 6.49 45.87 10.17
CA ALA A 12 7.45 44.78 9.95
C ALA A 12 7.36 43.65 11.00
N ALA A 13 6.82 43.94 12.20
CA ALA A 13 6.71 42.94 13.27
C ALA A 13 5.50 42.00 13.12
N ALA A 14 4.52 42.35 12.28
CA ALA A 14 3.30 41.55 12.10
C ALA A 14 3.43 40.42 11.07
N LEU A 15 4.51 40.38 10.28
CA LEU A 15 4.62 39.46 9.13
C LEU A 15 5.40 38.17 9.42
N ALA A 16 5.88 37.95 10.65
CA ALA A 16 6.77 36.82 10.96
C ALA A 16 6.16 35.73 11.85
N ALA A 17 4.84 35.68 11.99
CA ALA A 17 4.16 34.53 12.57
C ALA A 17 3.44 33.74 11.46
N ALA A 18 4.19 33.29 10.45
CA ALA A 18 3.75 32.11 9.73
C ALA A 18 3.55 31.02 10.78
N PRO A 19 2.45 30.25 10.77
CA PRO A 19 2.37 29.09 11.63
C PRO A 19 3.63 28.28 11.32
N ALA A 20 4.43 27.99 12.34
CA ALA A 20 5.51 27.01 12.22
C ALA A 20 4.82 25.80 11.60
N ALA A 21 5.14 25.52 10.33
CA ALA A 21 4.63 24.37 9.64
C ALA A 21 4.93 23.22 10.57
N ALA A 22 3.89 22.57 11.11
CA ALA A 22 4.05 21.47 12.02
C ALA A 22 5.11 20.56 11.39
N GLU A 23 6.27 20.44 12.04
CA GLU A 23 7.29 19.52 11.55
C GLU A 23 6.56 18.19 11.40
N PRO A 24 6.55 17.58 10.20
CA PRO A 24 5.84 16.34 10.01
C PRO A 24 6.39 15.37 11.05
N GLY A 25 5.60 15.13 12.11
CA GLY A 25 5.97 14.21 13.18
C GLY A 25 6.36 12.89 12.53
N PRO A 26 7.26 12.10 13.15
CA PRO A 26 7.95 10.97 12.51
C PRO A 26 6.97 10.15 11.68
N GLY A 27 6.98 10.43 10.37
CA GLY A 27 5.87 10.08 9.50
C GLY A 27 6.00 8.65 9.05
N VAL A 28 4.88 7.94 9.04
CA VAL A 28 4.80 6.63 8.39
C VAL A 28 4.71 6.84 6.87
N GLY A 29 5.68 6.32 6.13
CA GLY A 29 5.70 6.39 4.67
C GLY A 29 5.11 5.11 4.06
N LEU A 30 4.02 5.21 3.31
CA LEU A 30 3.41 4.09 2.59
C LEU A 30 3.61 4.25 1.08
N GLY A 31 4.21 3.24 0.45
CA GLY A 31 4.25 3.08 -1.00
C GLY A 31 3.49 1.82 -1.39
N LEU A 32 2.62 1.94 -2.38
CA LEU A 32 1.86 0.83 -2.95
C LEU A 32 1.95 0.88 -4.48
N ASP A 33 2.25 -0.25 -5.10
CA ASP A 33 2.21 -0.49 -6.54
C ASP A 33 1.26 -1.66 -6.80
N LEU A 34 0.25 -1.44 -7.64
CA LEU A 34 -0.70 -2.47 -8.05
C LEU A 34 -0.75 -2.52 -9.57
N GLU A 35 -0.38 -3.67 -10.10
CA GLU A 35 -0.50 -4.00 -11.51
C GLU A 35 -1.52 -5.14 -11.65
N VAL A 36 -2.54 -4.93 -12.47
CA VAL A 36 -3.56 -5.95 -12.76
C VAL A 36 -3.64 -6.15 -14.26
N GLY A 37 -3.44 -7.40 -14.68
CA GLY A 37 -3.50 -7.80 -16.08
C GLY A 37 -4.48 -8.96 -16.31
N PRO A 38 -4.75 -9.30 -17.57
CA PRO A 38 -5.70 -10.37 -17.93
C PRO A 38 -5.25 -11.77 -17.50
N ARG A 39 -3.98 -11.94 -17.10
CA ARG A 39 -3.39 -13.23 -16.70
C ARG A 39 -2.84 -13.24 -15.28
N GLY A 40 -3.11 -12.19 -14.50
CA GLY A 40 -2.54 -12.10 -13.17
C GLY A 40 -2.57 -10.71 -12.56
N PHE A 41 -2.00 -10.60 -11.37
CA PHE A 41 -1.83 -9.36 -10.66
C PHE A 41 -0.48 -9.35 -9.94
N ARG A 42 0.06 -8.16 -9.71
CA ARG A 42 1.18 -7.92 -8.81
C ARG A 42 0.81 -6.79 -7.88
N LEU A 43 0.96 -7.03 -6.59
CA LEU A 43 0.86 -6.05 -5.53
C LEU A 43 2.22 -5.95 -4.84
N ASP A 44 2.82 -4.78 -4.84
CA ASP A 44 4.03 -4.45 -4.07
C ASP A 44 3.69 -3.34 -3.09
N GLY A 45 4.06 -3.52 -1.84
CA GLY A 45 3.80 -2.57 -0.76
C GLY A 45 5.04 -2.40 0.10
N ARG A 46 5.34 -1.15 0.46
CA ARG A 46 6.42 -0.82 1.37
C ARG A 46 5.95 0.19 2.41
N LEU A 47 6.08 -0.17 3.66
CA LEU A 47 5.80 0.69 4.81
C LEU A 47 7.13 1.07 5.46
N ARG A 48 7.44 2.36 5.52
CA ARG A 48 8.63 2.90 6.20
C ARG A 48 8.19 3.55 7.49
N GLU A 49 8.71 3.04 8.58
CA GLU A 49 8.49 3.57 9.92
C GLU A 49 9.85 3.87 10.56
N PRO A 50 9.90 4.69 11.63
CA PRO A 50 11.15 4.92 12.37
C PRO A 50 11.77 3.62 12.91
N ALA A 51 10.94 2.61 13.22
CA ALA A 51 11.38 1.31 13.71
C ALA A 51 11.94 0.38 12.61
N GLY A 52 11.78 0.73 11.33
CA GLY A 52 12.26 -0.06 10.21
C GLY A 52 11.32 -0.04 9.00
N THR A 53 11.69 -0.78 7.96
CA THR A 53 10.89 -0.90 6.74
C THR A 53 10.27 -2.28 6.66
N TRP A 54 8.97 -2.32 6.39
CA TRP A 54 8.22 -3.52 6.04
C TRP A 54 7.95 -3.53 4.54
N GLY A 55 8.04 -4.70 3.93
CA GLY A 55 7.76 -4.94 2.53
C GLY A 55 6.79 -6.10 2.37
N ALA A 56 5.90 -6.02 1.39
CA ALA A 56 5.06 -7.12 0.99
C ALA A 56 4.97 -7.12 -0.53
N ARG A 57 5.32 -8.24 -1.16
CA ARG A 57 5.08 -8.49 -2.57
C ARG A 57 4.19 -9.70 -2.71
N VAL A 58 3.16 -9.58 -3.52
CA VAL A 58 2.27 -10.68 -3.88
C VAL A 58 2.06 -10.66 -5.38
N GLU A 59 2.36 -11.76 -6.05
CA GLU A 59 2.17 -11.96 -7.48
C GLU A 59 1.24 -13.14 -7.70
N GLY A 60 0.08 -12.88 -8.29
CA GLY A 60 -0.85 -13.91 -8.74
C GLY A 60 -0.72 -14.13 -10.24
N ARG A 61 -0.59 -15.37 -10.67
CA ARG A 61 -0.64 -15.78 -12.08
C ARG A 61 -1.78 -16.78 -12.28
N LEU A 62 -2.67 -16.44 -13.20
CA LEU A 62 -3.78 -17.29 -13.60
C LEU A 62 -3.31 -18.23 -14.72
N HIS A 63 -3.39 -19.53 -14.46
CA HIS A 63 -3.18 -20.58 -15.46
C HIS A 63 -4.51 -21.24 -15.83
N PRO A 64 -4.58 -21.90 -17.00
CA PRO A 64 -5.77 -22.66 -17.41
C PRO A 64 -6.20 -23.69 -16.37
N ASP A 65 -5.23 -24.25 -15.65
CA ASP A 65 -5.42 -25.33 -14.68
C ASP A 65 -5.50 -24.86 -13.23
N GLY A 66 -5.51 -23.55 -12.97
CA GLY A 66 -5.60 -23.01 -11.60
C GLY A 66 -4.95 -21.65 -11.39
N LEU A 67 -4.93 -21.20 -10.14
CA LEU A 67 -4.31 -19.94 -9.72
C LEU A 67 -3.04 -20.24 -8.93
N ARG A 68 -1.93 -19.62 -9.32
CA ARG A 68 -0.71 -19.62 -8.50
C ARG A 68 -0.50 -18.23 -7.91
N VAL A 69 -0.23 -18.16 -6.61
CA VAL A 69 0.09 -16.93 -5.90
C VAL A 69 1.45 -17.12 -5.24
N ASP A 70 2.45 -16.40 -5.72
CA ASP A 70 3.76 -16.33 -5.10
C ASP A 70 3.86 -15.00 -4.33
N GLY A 71 4.59 -14.98 -3.22
CA GLY A 71 4.78 -13.73 -2.50
C GLY A 71 5.94 -13.76 -1.53
N ARG A 72 6.30 -12.56 -1.08
CA ARG A 72 7.39 -12.33 -0.15
C ARG A 72 6.96 -11.26 0.83
N LEU A 73 7.02 -11.58 2.12
CA LEU A 73 6.89 -10.60 3.19
C LEU A 73 8.28 -10.31 3.73
N GLU A 74 8.57 -9.04 3.94
CA GLU A 74 9.80 -8.54 4.54
C GLU A 74 9.42 -7.72 5.77
N SER A 75 9.97 -8.08 6.91
CA SER A 75 10.01 -7.24 8.09
C SER A 75 11.46 -6.76 8.29
N PRO A 76 11.72 -5.82 9.21
CA PRO A 76 13.07 -5.32 9.46
C PRO A 76 14.09 -6.44 9.75
N ASP A 77 13.65 -7.51 10.42
CA ASP A 77 14.54 -8.59 10.88
C ASP A 77 14.54 -9.84 9.98
N ARG A 78 13.53 -10.02 9.12
CA ARG A 78 13.36 -11.30 8.39
C ARG A 78 12.56 -11.15 7.11
N GLY A 79 12.84 -12.04 6.15
CA GLY A 79 12.02 -12.26 4.97
C GLY A 79 11.34 -13.63 5.03
N LEU A 80 10.12 -13.72 4.52
CA LEU A 80 9.40 -14.96 4.30
C LEU A 80 8.90 -15.01 2.87
N ASP A 81 9.40 -15.96 2.11
CA ASP A 81 8.87 -16.32 0.80
C ASP A 81 7.79 -17.39 0.96
N PHE A 82 6.70 -17.25 0.22
CA PHE A 82 5.63 -18.22 0.19
C PHE A 82 5.14 -18.44 -1.25
N SER A 83 4.60 -19.61 -1.49
CA SER A 83 3.97 -19.99 -2.75
C SER A 83 2.71 -20.77 -2.45
N LEU A 84 1.60 -20.34 -3.02
CA LEU A 84 0.29 -20.94 -2.90
C LEU A 84 -0.14 -21.37 -4.30
N ASP A 85 -0.56 -22.63 -4.41
CA ASP A 85 -1.00 -23.21 -5.67
C ASP A 85 -2.43 -23.73 -5.48
N ALA A 86 -3.38 -23.01 -6.05
CA ALA A 86 -4.79 -23.34 -6.04
C ALA A 86 -5.16 -24.03 -7.38
N ARG A 87 -4.68 -25.26 -7.54
CA ARG A 87 -5.14 -26.18 -8.58
C ARG A 87 -6.43 -26.90 -8.13
N PRO A 88 -7.42 -27.06 -9.03
CA PRO A 88 -8.55 -27.94 -8.78
C PRO A 88 -8.06 -29.35 -8.48
N ARG A 89 -8.61 -29.96 -7.42
CA ARG A 89 -8.30 -31.36 -7.11
C ARG A 89 -8.80 -32.24 -8.26
N PRO A 90 -8.00 -33.20 -8.75
CA PRO A 90 -8.50 -34.19 -9.70
C PRO A 90 -9.73 -34.90 -9.08
N GLY A 91 -10.87 -34.85 -9.75
CA GLY A 91 -12.11 -35.52 -9.31
C GLY A 91 -13.16 -34.63 -8.62
N THR A 92 -12.89 -33.36 -8.29
CA THR A 92 -13.94 -32.42 -7.89
C THR A 92 -14.63 -31.86 -9.12
N ARG A 93 -15.59 -32.63 -9.68
CA ARG A 93 -16.55 -32.06 -10.64
C ARG A 93 -17.42 -31.07 -9.85
N ALA A 94 -17.61 -29.86 -10.36
CA ALA A 94 -18.64 -28.97 -9.84
C ALA A 94 -19.95 -29.76 -9.75
N PRO A 95 -20.72 -29.67 -8.65
CA PRO A 95 -22.02 -30.33 -8.58
C PRO A 95 -22.83 -29.88 -9.80
N ALA A 96 -23.49 -30.84 -10.46
CA ALA A 96 -24.35 -30.52 -11.59
C ALA A 96 -25.33 -29.42 -11.15
N PRO A 97 -25.57 -28.38 -11.98
CA PRO A 97 -26.56 -27.37 -11.65
C PRO A 97 -27.87 -28.08 -11.34
N VAL A 98 -28.41 -27.85 -10.14
CA VAL A 98 -29.71 -28.42 -9.75
C VAL A 98 -30.73 -27.83 -10.72
N PRO A 99 -31.45 -28.67 -11.49
CA PRO A 99 -32.47 -28.14 -12.39
C PRO A 99 -33.51 -27.38 -11.57
N PRO A 100 -33.94 -26.18 -12.00
CA PRO A 100 -35.01 -25.48 -11.33
C PRO A 100 -36.27 -26.36 -11.34
N GLY A 101 -36.79 -26.70 -10.16
CA GLY A 101 -38.08 -27.38 -10.02
C GLY A 101 -38.06 -28.80 -9.44
N THR A 102 -36.99 -29.25 -8.78
CA THR A 102 -37.06 -30.45 -7.92
C THR A 102 -37.16 -30.02 -6.46
N ILE A 103 -38.40 -29.88 -5.97
CA ILE A 103 -38.76 -29.93 -4.54
C ILE A 103 -39.91 -30.93 -4.41
#